data_AF-A0A7G4RJ41-F1
#
_entry.id   AF-A0A7G4RJ41-F1
#
_cell.length_a   1.000
_cell.length_b   1.000
_cell.length_c   1.000
_cell.angle_alpha   90.00
_cell.angle_beta   90.00
_cell.angle_gamma   90.00
#
_symmetry.space_group_name_H-M   'P 1'
#
loop_
_entity.id
_entity.type
_entity.pdbx_description
1 polymer ?
#
loop_
_entity_poly.entity_id
_entity_poly.type
_entity_poly.pdbx_seq_one_letter_code
_entity_poly.pdbx_strand_id
1 'polypeptide(L)'
;MNTLVITGVSRGIGLETAKLFLKRGWLVIGTSTQGNAPLKDKNLKIHPLNLLDSKQINYFTEQLPQFDVLINNAAILLENWNEPKISISRLKETFAVNVFGTIELTEQCLSKLNPNAQIINITSGWGAFSSNDSANVPHYKMSKSCLNMYTLLLAKRLPGITISSFDPGWVRTDMGKSNAPKLPSEAAHELFELVNKKKESGYFWHEGKTRDW
;
A
#
# COMPACT_ATOMS: atom_id res chain seq x y z
N MET A 1 16.57 6.10 -14.72
CA MET A 1 15.34 6.76 -14.24
C MET A 1 14.66 5.77 -13.31
N ASN A 2 14.29 6.19 -12.11
CA ASN A 2 13.70 5.27 -11.14
C ASN A 2 12.24 4.95 -11.50
N THR A 3 11.81 3.73 -11.20
CA THR A 3 10.49 3.20 -11.51
C THR A 3 9.73 2.83 -10.24
N LEU A 4 8.57 3.44 -10.06
CA LEU A 4 7.60 3.14 -9.00
C LEU A 4 6.44 2.32 -9.58
N VAL A 5 6.16 1.16 -8.98
CA VAL A 5 4.90 0.44 -9.13
C VAL A 5 4.00 0.75 -7.92
N ILE A 6 2.77 1.20 -8.16
CA ILE A 6 1.84 1.54 -7.07
C ILE A 6 0.41 1.10 -7.38
N THR A 7 -0.22 0.41 -6.44
CA THR A 7 -1.61 -0.03 -6.59
C THR A 7 -2.60 1.03 -6.10
N GLY A 8 -3.72 1.21 -6.80
CA GLY A 8 -4.81 2.09 -6.35
C GLY A 8 -4.54 3.58 -6.55
N VAL A 9 -4.25 4.02 -7.78
CA VAL A 9 -3.96 5.43 -8.11
C VAL A 9 -5.17 6.25 -8.56
N SER A 10 -6.39 5.70 -8.50
CA SER A 10 -7.58 6.42 -8.97
C SER A 10 -7.99 7.60 -8.08
N ARG A 11 -7.62 7.58 -6.79
CA ARG A 11 -7.99 8.59 -5.78
C ARG A 11 -7.11 8.50 -4.53
N GLY A 12 -7.29 9.45 -3.61
CA GLY A 12 -6.72 9.41 -2.26
C GLY A 12 -5.17 9.41 -2.23
N ILE A 13 -4.60 8.64 -1.30
CA ILE A 13 -3.15 8.59 -1.06
C ILE A 13 -2.41 8.13 -2.32
N GLY A 14 -2.87 7.06 -2.97
CA GLY A 14 -2.23 6.53 -4.17
C GLY A 14 -2.17 7.52 -5.33
N LEU A 15 -3.24 8.29 -5.54
CA LEU A 15 -3.28 9.36 -6.55
C LEU A 15 -2.24 10.46 -6.28
N GLU A 16 -2.24 11.02 -5.07
CA GLU A 16 -1.29 12.09 -4.72
C GLU A 16 0.16 11.57 -4.66
N THR A 17 0.37 10.30 -4.29
CA THR A 17 1.68 9.64 -4.35
C THR A 17 2.16 9.53 -5.79
N ALA A 18 1.34 9.00 -6.70
CA ALA A 18 1.69 8.92 -8.13
C ALA A 18 2.03 10.30 -8.70
N LYS A 19 1.19 11.30 -8.43
CA LYS A 19 1.41 12.69 -8.85
C LYS A 19 2.72 13.27 -8.33
N LEU A 20 3.06 13.04 -7.06
CA LEU A 20 4.29 13.52 -6.47
C LEU A 20 5.52 12.85 -7.12
N PHE A 21 5.52 11.53 -7.29
CA PHE A 21 6.64 10.82 -7.91
C PHE A 21 6.86 11.23 -9.37
N LEU A 22 5.78 11.41 -10.15
CA LEU A 22 5.85 11.97 -11.50
C LEU A 22 6.49 13.37 -11.51
N LYS A 23 6.06 14.27 -10.61
CA LYS A 23 6.66 15.60 -10.45
C LYS A 23 8.15 15.55 -10.10
N ARG A 24 8.62 14.46 -9.48
CA ARG A 24 10.04 14.21 -9.16
C ARG A 24 10.79 13.45 -10.27
N GLY A 25 10.18 13.28 -11.45
CA GLY A 25 10.83 12.70 -12.63
C GLY A 25 10.89 11.17 -12.64
N TRP A 26 10.11 10.49 -11.80
CA TRP A 26 10.02 9.03 -11.80
C TRP A 26 9.12 8.52 -12.93
N LEU A 27 9.40 7.31 -13.39
CA LEU A 27 8.41 6.51 -14.13
C LEU A 27 7.45 5.91 -13.10
N VAL A 28 6.15 6.13 -13.29
CA VAL A 28 5.10 5.58 -12.42
C VAL A 28 4.25 4.60 -13.21
N ILE A 29 4.22 3.35 -12.75
CA ILE A 29 3.30 2.31 -13.19
C ILE A 29 2.22 2.18 -12.12
N GLY A 30 1.11 2.86 -12.34
CA GLY A 30 -0.04 2.87 -11.44
C GLY A 30 -1.07 1.82 -11.83
N THR A 31 -1.86 1.35 -10.86
CA THR A 31 -3.04 0.53 -11.16
C THR A 31 -4.32 1.09 -10.56
N SER A 32 -5.44 0.79 -11.20
CA SER A 32 -6.78 0.97 -10.63
C SER A 32 -7.71 -0.11 -11.15
N THR A 33 -8.85 -0.34 -10.52
CA THR A 33 -9.80 -1.38 -10.97
C THR A 33 -10.32 -1.14 -12.39
N GLN A 34 -10.37 0.12 -12.83
CA GLN A 34 -10.83 0.52 -14.17
C GLN A 34 -9.68 0.81 -15.15
N GLY A 35 -8.42 0.75 -14.71
CA GLY A 35 -7.27 1.10 -15.55
C GLY A 35 -7.18 2.59 -15.91
N ASN A 36 -7.79 3.46 -15.11
CA ASN A 36 -7.73 4.92 -15.28
C ASN A 36 -7.38 5.65 -13.97
N ALA A 37 -6.91 6.89 -14.10
CA ALA A 37 -6.72 7.83 -13.00
C ALA A 37 -6.86 9.27 -13.54
N PRO A 38 -7.21 10.25 -12.70
CA PRO A 38 -7.30 11.65 -13.09
C PRO A 38 -5.91 12.32 -13.20
N LEU A 39 -4.94 11.64 -13.84
CA LEU A 39 -3.59 12.13 -14.10
C LEU A 39 -3.23 11.90 -15.57
N LYS A 40 -2.48 12.85 -16.14
CA LYS A 40 -1.87 12.73 -17.47
C LYS A 40 -0.42 13.15 -17.35
N ASP A 41 0.49 12.24 -17.65
CA ASP A 41 1.93 12.48 -17.70
C ASP A 41 2.56 11.49 -18.67
N LYS A 42 3.63 11.90 -19.38
CA LYS A 42 4.36 11.01 -20.30
C LYS A 42 5.07 9.86 -19.59
N ASN A 43 5.38 10.03 -18.31
CA ASN A 43 6.02 9.05 -17.45
C ASN A 43 5.00 8.23 -16.63
N LEU A 44 3.70 8.31 -16.95
CA LEU A 44 2.65 7.56 -16.28
C LEU A 44 2.13 6.44 -17.19
N LYS A 45 2.15 5.21 -16.68
CA LYS A 45 1.43 4.07 -17.25
C LYS A 45 0.38 3.62 -16.25
N ILE A 46 -0.85 3.39 -16.71
CA ILE A 46 -1.95 2.92 -15.85
C ILE A 46 -2.46 1.59 -16.38
N HIS A 47 -2.57 0.60 -15.50
CA HIS A 47 -3.10 -0.72 -15.83
C HIS A 47 -4.37 -1.02 -15.03
N PRO A 48 -5.36 -1.71 -15.63
CA PRO A 48 -6.46 -2.28 -14.87
C PRO A 48 -5.92 -3.38 -13.96
N LEU A 49 -6.29 -3.33 -12.68
CA LEU A 49 -5.97 -4.39 -11.72
C LEU A 49 -7.03 -4.46 -10.63
N ASN A 50 -7.72 -5.60 -10.56
CA ASN A 50 -8.50 -6.02 -9.41
C ASN A 50 -7.70 -7.05 -8.59
N LEU A 51 -7.42 -6.75 -7.33
CA LEU A 51 -6.68 -7.65 -6.43
C LEU A 51 -7.46 -8.92 -6.04
N LEU A 52 -8.75 -9.01 -6.38
CA LEU A 52 -9.52 -10.26 -6.25
C LEU A 52 -9.33 -11.22 -7.43
N ASP A 53 -8.69 -10.78 -8.52
CA ASP A 53 -8.59 -11.53 -9.76
C ASP A 53 -7.13 -11.93 -10.04
N SER A 54 -6.77 -13.16 -9.66
CA SER A 54 -5.44 -13.73 -9.88
C SER A 54 -5.01 -13.72 -11.36
N LYS A 55 -5.95 -13.77 -12.32
CA LYS A 55 -5.59 -13.67 -13.74
C LYS A 55 -5.15 -12.26 -14.09
N GLN A 56 -5.79 -11.23 -13.54
CA GLN A 56 -5.35 -9.84 -13.72
C GLN A 56 -4.02 -9.58 -13.02
N ILE A 57 -3.82 -10.13 -11.82
CA ILE A 57 -2.52 -10.04 -11.12
C ILE A 57 -1.42 -10.64 -11.99
N ASN A 58 -1.60 -11.88 -12.47
CA ASN A 58 -0.59 -12.54 -13.32
C ASN A 58 -0.33 -11.77 -14.63
N TYR A 59 -1.39 -11.36 -15.32
CA TYR A 59 -1.25 -10.58 -16.55
C TYR A 59 -0.50 -9.26 -16.32
N PHE A 60 -0.77 -8.57 -15.22
CA PHE A 60 -0.09 -7.33 -14.87
C PHE A 60 1.39 -7.55 -14.55
N THR A 61 1.72 -8.52 -13.69
CA THR A 61 3.10 -8.77 -13.24
C THR A 61 4.00 -9.29 -14.35
N GLU A 62 3.49 -10.09 -15.29
CA GLU A 62 4.22 -10.55 -16.47
C GLU A 62 4.73 -9.38 -17.31
N GLN A 63 3.92 -8.33 -17.46
CA GLN A 63 4.23 -7.14 -18.26
C GLN A 63 5.14 -6.13 -17.55
N LEU A 64 5.35 -6.27 -16.24
CA LEU A 64 6.18 -5.31 -15.51
C LEU A 64 7.63 -5.37 -16.00
N PRO A 65 8.26 -4.22 -16.27
CA PRO A 65 9.72 -4.15 -16.38
C PRO A 65 10.33 -4.36 -15.00
N GLN A 66 11.67 -4.38 -14.93
CA GLN A 66 12.30 -4.24 -13.63
C GLN A 66 12.00 -2.87 -13.01
N PHE A 67 11.87 -2.81 -11.69
CA PHE A 67 11.51 -1.58 -10.98
C PHE A 67 12.16 -1.46 -9.59
N ASP A 68 12.12 -0.24 -9.04
CA ASP A 68 12.88 0.13 -7.84
C ASP A 68 12.01 0.18 -6.58
N VAL A 69 10.73 0.49 -6.72
CA VAL A 69 9.81 0.59 -5.57
C VAL A 69 8.45 -0.03 -5.91
N LEU A 70 7.94 -0.89 -5.03
CA LEU A 70 6.54 -1.31 -4.98
C LEU A 70 5.85 -0.66 -3.78
N ILE A 71 4.77 0.08 -4.02
CA ILE A 71 3.87 0.57 -2.97
C ILE A 71 2.53 -0.16 -3.07
N ASN A 72 2.27 -1.03 -2.11
CA ASN A 72 0.98 -1.69 -1.94
C ASN A 72 0.01 -0.76 -1.22
N ASN A 73 -0.69 0.09 -1.98
CA ASN A 73 -1.61 1.11 -1.46
C ASN A 73 -3.10 0.71 -1.56
N ALA A 74 -3.50 -0.07 -2.57
CA ALA A 74 -4.88 -0.49 -2.72
C ALA A 74 -5.37 -1.30 -1.52
N ALA A 75 -6.50 -0.88 -0.93
CA ALA A 75 -7.13 -1.56 0.20
C ALA A 75 -8.62 -1.18 0.28
N ILE A 76 -9.39 -2.00 1.00
CA ILE A 76 -10.80 -1.76 1.32
C ILE A 76 -11.04 -1.77 2.82
N LEU A 77 -12.08 -1.06 3.22
CA LEU A 77 -12.69 -1.06 4.56
C LEU A 77 -14.20 -1.09 4.31
N LEU A 78 -14.85 -2.21 4.65
CA LEU A 78 -16.26 -2.47 4.29
C LEU A 78 -17.23 -2.26 5.45
N GLU A 79 -16.73 -2.29 6.68
CA GLU A 79 -17.52 -2.12 7.89
C GLU A 79 -17.68 -0.65 8.29
N ASN A 80 -18.66 -0.32 9.12
CA ASN A 80 -18.76 1.04 9.64
C ASN A 80 -17.67 1.31 10.69
N TRP A 81 -17.24 2.56 10.80
CA TRP A 81 -16.18 3.00 11.73
C TRP A 81 -16.46 2.70 13.21
N ASN A 82 -17.73 2.51 13.56
CA ASN A 82 -18.20 2.20 14.91
C ASN A 82 -18.76 0.76 15.02
N GLU A 83 -18.47 -0.11 14.05
CA GLU A 83 -18.97 -1.49 14.03
C GLU A 83 -17.98 -2.42 14.75
N PRO A 84 -18.34 -3.01 15.91
CA PRO A 84 -17.47 -3.97 16.60
C PRO A 84 -17.75 -5.42 16.21
N LYS A 85 -18.88 -5.69 15.54
CA LYS A 85 -19.33 -7.05 15.24
C LYS A 85 -18.59 -7.60 14.02
N ILE A 86 -18.18 -8.87 14.11
CA ILE A 86 -17.58 -9.56 12.97
C ILE A 86 -18.67 -10.09 12.02
N SER A 87 -18.56 -9.72 10.75
CA SER A 87 -19.29 -10.32 9.63
C SER A 87 -18.32 -11.19 8.86
N ILE A 88 -18.55 -12.51 8.84
CA ILE A 88 -17.63 -13.46 8.19
C ILE A 88 -17.51 -13.20 6.68
N SER A 89 -18.59 -12.78 6.01
CA SER A 89 -18.54 -12.46 4.57
C SER A 89 -17.67 -11.23 4.30
N ARG A 90 -17.88 -10.13 5.04
CA ARG A 90 -17.06 -8.90 4.91
C ARG A 90 -15.61 -9.13 5.34
N LEU A 91 -15.39 -9.96 6.36
CA LEU A 91 -14.05 -10.36 6.79
C LEU A 91 -13.30 -11.09 5.67
N LYS A 92 -13.95 -12.08 5.04
CA LYS A 92 -13.38 -12.81 3.89
C LYS A 92 -13.06 -11.87 2.73
N GLU A 93 -13.98 -10.97 2.39
CA GLU A 93 -13.77 -10.00 1.30
C GLU A 93 -12.63 -9.02 1.61
N THR A 94 -12.58 -8.49 2.83
CA THR A 94 -11.50 -7.63 3.30
C THR A 94 -10.15 -8.33 3.22
N PHE A 95 -10.06 -9.59 3.65
CA PHE A 95 -8.84 -10.40 3.56
C PHE A 95 -8.48 -10.73 2.12
N ALA A 96 -9.46 -11.02 1.26
CA ALA A 96 -9.22 -11.32 -0.14
C ALA A 96 -8.50 -10.16 -0.86
N VAL A 97 -8.86 -8.91 -0.58
CA VAL A 97 -8.18 -7.74 -1.14
C VAL A 97 -6.91 -7.37 -0.36
N ASN A 98 -7.06 -7.05 0.92
CA ASN A 98 -6.02 -6.41 1.72
C ASN A 98 -4.86 -7.37 2.07
N VAL A 99 -5.10 -8.67 2.02
CA VAL A 99 -4.12 -9.71 2.39
C VAL A 99 -3.80 -10.58 1.19
N PHE A 100 -4.73 -11.42 0.72
CA PHE A 100 -4.42 -12.44 -0.28
C PHE A 100 -3.99 -11.83 -1.61
N GLY A 101 -4.79 -10.93 -2.19
CA GLY A 101 -4.44 -10.26 -3.44
C GLY A 101 -3.18 -9.40 -3.34
N THR A 102 -2.99 -8.72 -2.20
CA THR A 102 -1.78 -7.92 -1.95
C THR A 102 -0.52 -8.80 -1.88
N ILE A 103 -0.59 -9.93 -1.15
CA ILE A 103 0.51 -10.89 -1.05
C ILE A 103 0.76 -11.53 -2.41
N GLU A 104 -0.26 -12.01 -3.12
CA GLU A 104 -0.12 -12.63 -4.43
C GLU A 104 0.59 -11.70 -5.41
N LEU A 105 0.15 -10.44 -5.51
CA LEU A 105 0.80 -9.43 -6.33
C LEU A 105 2.27 -9.23 -5.91
N THR A 106 2.54 -9.12 -4.62
CA THR A 106 3.89 -8.87 -4.10
C THR A 106 4.83 -10.03 -4.41
N GLU A 107 4.39 -11.27 -4.17
CA GLU A 107 5.17 -12.48 -4.44
C GLU A 107 5.51 -12.62 -5.94
N GLN A 108 4.55 -12.35 -6.83
CA GLN A 108 4.79 -12.40 -8.27
C GLN A 108 5.70 -11.26 -8.77
N CYS A 109 5.73 -10.14 -8.07
CA CYS A 109 6.61 -9.01 -8.37
C CYS A 109 8.07 -9.23 -7.97
N LEU A 110 8.39 -10.22 -7.11
CA LEU A 110 9.73 -10.33 -6.50
C LEU A 110 10.86 -10.50 -7.52
N SER A 111 10.62 -11.23 -8.60
CA SER A 111 11.60 -11.46 -9.68
C SER A 111 11.86 -10.22 -10.55
N LYS A 112 11.03 -9.19 -10.42
CA LYS A 112 11.10 -7.92 -11.16
C LYS A 112 11.78 -6.80 -10.35
N LEU A 113 12.17 -7.05 -9.10
CA LEU A 113 12.83 -6.06 -8.27
C LEU A 113 14.28 -5.84 -8.73
N ASN A 114 14.67 -4.58 -8.87
CA ASN A 114 16.07 -4.20 -9.02
C ASN A 114 16.87 -4.48 -7.74
N PRO A 115 18.22 -4.56 -7.82
CA PRO A 115 19.06 -4.55 -6.63
C PRO A 115 18.76 -3.33 -5.74
N ASN A 116 18.66 -3.56 -4.43
CA ASN A 116 18.31 -2.52 -3.44
C ASN A 116 16.91 -1.90 -3.61
N ALA A 117 16.01 -2.57 -4.34
CA ALA A 117 14.62 -2.13 -4.44
C ALA A 117 13.93 -2.11 -3.07
N GLN A 118 12.76 -1.47 -3.03
CA GLN A 118 11.98 -1.29 -1.82
C GLN A 118 10.54 -1.77 -2.00
N ILE A 119 9.96 -2.35 -0.94
CA ILE A 119 8.54 -2.68 -0.87
C ILE A 119 7.94 -1.95 0.33
N ILE A 120 6.93 -1.14 0.10
CA ILE A 120 6.19 -0.44 1.15
C ILE A 120 4.74 -0.93 1.13
N ASN A 121 4.33 -1.55 2.23
CA ASN A 121 2.95 -1.91 2.49
C ASN A 121 2.26 -0.77 3.21
N ILE A 122 1.24 -0.16 2.60
CA ILE A 122 0.40 0.83 3.29
C ILE A 122 -0.48 0.07 4.27
N THR A 123 -0.12 0.11 5.55
CA THR A 123 -0.87 -0.52 6.63
C THR A 123 -1.74 0.53 7.32
N SER A 124 -1.74 0.58 8.65
CA SER A 124 -2.46 1.54 9.47
C SER A 124 -2.02 1.39 10.91
N GLY A 125 -2.07 2.45 11.71
CA GLY A 125 -1.90 2.38 13.15
C GLY A 125 -2.91 1.42 13.82
N TRP A 126 -4.07 1.21 13.21
CA TRP A 126 -5.06 0.21 13.61
C TRP A 126 -4.63 -1.24 13.35
N GLY A 127 -3.63 -1.46 12.50
CA GLY A 127 -2.97 -2.76 12.37
C GLY A 127 -1.97 -3.04 13.48
N ALA A 128 -1.69 -2.05 14.35
CA ALA A 128 -0.72 -2.21 15.43
C ALA A 128 -1.35 -2.89 16.65
N PHE A 129 -0.72 -3.93 17.18
CA PHE A 129 -1.13 -4.57 18.44
C PHE A 129 -0.99 -3.62 19.62
N SER A 130 0.05 -2.76 19.59
CA SER A 130 0.32 -1.71 20.57
C SER A 130 -0.69 -0.55 20.57
N SER A 131 -1.55 -0.43 19.55
CA SER A 131 -2.48 0.71 19.38
C SER A 131 -3.89 0.26 18.98
N ASN A 132 -4.50 -0.60 19.81
CA ASN A 132 -5.87 -1.07 19.62
C ASN A 132 -6.80 -0.59 20.75
N ASP A 133 -7.17 0.69 20.69
CA ASP A 133 -7.98 1.42 21.69
C ASP A 133 -9.48 1.09 21.68
N SER A 134 -9.95 0.31 20.68
CA SER A 134 -11.37 0.10 20.44
C SER A 134 -11.65 -1.23 19.75
N ALA A 135 -12.83 -1.80 19.98
CA ALA A 135 -13.28 -3.03 19.29
C ALA A 135 -13.77 -2.78 17.86
N ASN A 136 -13.83 -1.52 17.42
CA ASN A 136 -14.41 -1.14 16.13
C ASN A 136 -13.50 -1.52 14.95
N VAL A 137 -14.11 -1.62 13.78
CA VAL A 137 -13.48 -1.98 12.49
C VAL A 137 -12.61 -3.25 12.54
N PRO A 138 -13.09 -4.35 13.15
CA PRO A 138 -12.30 -5.54 13.38
C PRO A 138 -11.76 -6.19 12.09
N HIS A 139 -12.48 -6.17 10.96
CA HIS A 139 -12.03 -6.84 9.73
C HIS A 139 -10.80 -6.12 9.16
N TYR A 140 -10.86 -4.79 9.08
CA TYR A 140 -9.77 -3.95 8.61
C TYR A 140 -8.55 -4.07 9.52
N LYS A 141 -8.72 -3.95 10.85
CA LYS A 141 -7.65 -4.09 11.85
C LYS A 141 -6.88 -5.40 11.67
N MET A 142 -7.59 -6.53 11.68
CA MET A 142 -6.98 -7.85 11.50
C MET A 142 -6.26 -7.96 10.15
N SER A 143 -6.81 -7.41 9.07
CA SER A 143 -6.16 -7.43 7.75
C SER A 143 -4.83 -6.64 7.74
N LYS A 144 -4.77 -5.49 8.44
CA LYS A 144 -3.56 -4.68 8.52
C LYS A 144 -2.53 -5.27 9.47
N SER A 145 -2.93 -5.90 10.56
CA SER A 145 -2.03 -6.68 11.43
C SER A 145 -1.42 -7.87 10.68
N CYS A 146 -2.18 -8.55 9.83
CA CYS A 146 -1.65 -9.61 8.97
C CYS A 146 -0.58 -9.07 8.00
N LEU A 147 -0.83 -7.91 7.38
CA LEU A 147 0.12 -7.29 6.45
C LEU A 147 1.39 -6.77 7.17
N ASN A 148 1.27 -6.35 8.43
CA ASN A 148 2.41 -6.05 9.30
C ASN A 148 3.29 -7.30 9.52
N MET A 149 2.68 -8.45 9.84
CA MET A 149 3.42 -9.72 9.96
C MET A 149 4.07 -10.14 8.63
N TYR A 150 3.34 -10.02 7.52
CA TYR A 150 3.89 -10.30 6.19
C TYR A 150 5.14 -9.45 5.90
N THR A 151 5.12 -8.16 6.26
CA THR A 151 6.28 -7.25 6.13
C THR A 151 7.50 -7.79 6.88
N LEU A 152 7.34 -8.22 8.13
CA LEU A 152 8.42 -8.78 8.95
C LEU A 152 9.00 -10.06 8.36
N LEU A 153 8.14 -10.97 7.90
CA LEU A 153 8.55 -12.23 7.29
C LEU A 153 9.30 -11.99 5.97
N LEU A 154 8.77 -11.09 5.14
CA LEU A 154 9.34 -10.78 3.84
C LEU A 154 10.71 -10.09 3.99
N ALA A 155 10.86 -9.17 4.96
CA ALA A 155 12.13 -8.52 5.28
C ALA A 155 13.22 -9.53 5.67
N LYS A 156 12.88 -10.55 6.47
CA LYS A 156 13.81 -11.63 6.82
C LYS A 156 14.18 -12.51 5.63
N ARG A 157 13.21 -12.76 4.73
CA ARG A 157 13.41 -13.60 3.54
C ARG A 157 14.25 -12.90 2.46
N LEU A 158 14.23 -11.56 2.40
CA LEU A 158 14.84 -10.76 1.34
C LEU A 158 15.82 -9.71 1.91
N PRO A 159 17.00 -10.10 2.42
CA PRO A 159 17.94 -9.18 3.10
C PRO A 159 18.53 -8.09 2.19
N GLY A 160 18.46 -8.24 0.86
CA GLY A 160 18.90 -7.24 -0.12
C GLY A 160 17.82 -6.24 -0.56
N ILE A 161 16.59 -6.39 -0.06
CA ILE A 161 15.43 -5.56 -0.39
C ILE A 161 14.96 -4.86 0.88
N THR A 162 14.69 -3.56 0.81
CA THR A 162 14.18 -2.82 1.97
C THR A 162 12.66 -2.93 2.03
N ILE A 163 12.13 -3.46 3.12
CA ILE A 163 10.70 -3.75 3.26
C ILE A 163 10.16 -3.01 4.46
N SER A 164 9.02 -2.33 4.30
CA SER A 164 8.47 -1.45 5.32
C SER A 164 6.96 -1.53 5.36
N SER A 165 6.41 -1.48 6.58
CA SER A 165 5.02 -1.12 6.80
C SER A 165 4.94 0.39 7.00
N PHE A 166 3.90 1.03 6.49
CA PHE A 166 3.69 2.46 6.62
C PHE A 166 2.28 2.76 7.11
N ASP A 167 2.19 3.48 8.20
CA ASP A 167 0.94 4.03 8.72
C ASP A 167 0.79 5.47 8.24
N PRO A 168 -0.14 5.75 7.31
CA PRO A 168 -0.36 7.10 6.82
C PRO A 168 -1.06 8.00 7.84
N GLY A 169 -1.50 7.47 9.00
CA GLY A 169 -2.36 8.16 9.94
C GLY A 169 -3.79 8.32 9.41
N TRP A 170 -4.56 9.22 10.03
CA TRP A 170 -5.94 9.47 9.63
C TRP A 170 -6.00 10.50 8.48
N VAL A 171 -6.13 9.99 7.26
CA VAL A 171 -6.05 10.79 6.02
C VAL A 171 -7.42 11.04 5.39
N ARG A 172 -7.68 12.27 4.95
CA ARG A 172 -8.91 12.74 4.28
C ARG A 172 -9.07 12.15 2.89
N THR A 173 -9.55 10.92 2.88
CA THR A 173 -9.93 10.11 1.73
C THR A 173 -11.37 9.65 1.90
N ASP A 174 -11.94 8.97 0.92
CA ASP A 174 -13.27 8.38 1.07
C ASP A 174 -13.32 7.34 2.22
N MET A 175 -12.19 6.66 2.50
CA MET A 175 -12.05 5.74 3.64
C MET A 175 -11.96 6.50 4.97
N GLY A 176 -11.17 7.59 5.01
CA GLY A 176 -10.96 8.41 6.19
C GLY A 176 -12.06 9.44 6.49
N LYS A 177 -12.94 9.70 5.53
CA LYS A 177 -14.00 10.73 5.59
C LYS A 177 -13.46 12.16 5.73
N SER A 178 -14.34 13.14 5.58
CA SER A 178 -14.00 14.58 5.55
C SER A 178 -13.36 15.12 6.83
N ASN A 179 -13.62 14.48 7.97
CA ASN A 179 -13.16 14.94 9.27
C ASN A 179 -11.70 14.56 9.58
N ALA A 180 -11.07 13.77 8.71
CA ALA A 180 -9.68 13.41 8.87
C ALA A 180 -8.77 14.66 8.82
N PRO A 181 -7.80 14.77 9.75
CA PRO A 181 -6.95 15.96 9.85
C PRO A 181 -5.90 16.05 8.75
N LYS A 182 -5.35 14.91 8.30
CA LYS A 182 -4.23 14.86 7.35
C LYS A 182 -4.74 14.80 5.91
N LEU A 183 -4.12 15.56 5.01
CA LEU A 183 -4.42 15.53 3.58
C LEU A 183 -3.72 14.35 2.89
N PRO A 184 -4.28 13.80 1.79
CA PRO A 184 -3.61 12.77 1.00
C PRO A 184 -2.23 13.17 0.48
N SER A 185 -2.03 14.45 0.16
CA SER A 185 -0.75 15.00 -0.28
C SER A 185 0.32 14.98 0.81
N GLU A 186 -0.06 15.10 2.08
CA GLU A 186 0.88 15.02 3.21
C GLU A 186 1.36 13.58 3.40
N ALA A 187 0.44 12.61 3.37
CA ALA A 187 0.80 11.19 3.39
C ALA A 187 1.67 10.78 2.18
N ALA A 188 1.37 11.32 0.99
CA ALA A 188 2.20 11.14 -0.19
C ALA A 188 3.62 11.70 -0.01
N HIS A 189 3.75 12.86 0.64
CA HIS A 189 5.05 13.45 0.95
C HIS A 189 5.83 12.57 1.94
N GLU A 190 5.20 12.10 3.01
CA GLU A 190 5.81 11.16 3.96
C GLU A 190 6.29 9.87 3.28
N LEU A 191 5.51 9.31 2.35
CA LEU A 191 5.93 8.16 1.54
C LEU A 191 7.14 8.45 0.67
N PHE A 192 7.17 9.62 0.02
CA PHE A 192 8.32 10.02 -0.77
C PHE A 192 9.58 10.16 0.10
N GLU A 193 9.47 10.83 1.25
CA GLU A 193 10.59 10.93 2.20
C GLU A 193 11.02 9.55 2.71
N LEU A 194 10.05 8.67 3.03
CA LEU A 194 10.34 7.31 3.44
C LEU A 194 11.13 6.56 2.36
N VAL A 195 10.74 6.62 1.08
CA VAL A 195 11.46 5.99 -0.03
C VAL A 195 12.91 6.46 -0.12
N ASN A 196 13.17 7.75 0.11
CA ASN A 196 14.51 8.33 0.00
C ASN A 196 15.34 8.23 1.29
N LYS A 197 14.72 7.87 2.41
CA LYS A 197 15.39 7.69 3.69
C LYS A 197 16.25 6.42 3.70
N LYS A 198 17.50 6.55 4.13
CA LYS A 198 18.33 5.40 4.54
C LYS A 198 17.69 4.78 5.77
N LYS A 199 17.24 3.53 5.64
CA LYS A 199 16.49 2.83 6.67
C LYS A 199 16.77 1.33 6.64
N GLU A 200 16.53 0.70 7.77
CA GLU A 200 16.57 -0.75 7.90
C GLU A 200 15.27 -1.38 7.39
N SER A 201 15.38 -2.64 6.96
CA SER A 201 14.24 -3.45 6.51
C SER A 201 13.48 -4.02 7.72
N GLY A 202 12.18 -4.26 7.57
CA GLY A 202 11.35 -4.89 8.60
C GLY A 202 10.90 -3.94 9.72
N TYR A 203 10.67 -2.67 9.40
CA TYR A 203 10.16 -1.67 10.34
C TYR A 203 8.79 -1.11 9.94
N PHE A 204 8.06 -0.65 10.95
CA PHE A 204 6.79 0.04 10.81
C PHE A 204 6.97 1.54 11.00
N TRP A 205 6.61 2.33 10.00
CA TRP A 205 6.88 3.77 9.94
C TRP A 205 5.62 4.60 10.07
N HIS A 206 5.74 5.72 10.78
CA HIS A 206 4.73 6.77 10.89
C HIS A 206 5.42 8.12 11.08
N GLU A 207 5.09 9.12 10.27
CA GLU A 207 5.64 10.48 10.39
C GLU A 207 7.19 10.51 10.42
N GLY A 208 7.80 9.68 9.57
CA GLY A 208 9.26 9.55 9.44
C GLY A 208 9.96 8.84 10.60
N LYS A 209 9.22 8.36 11.62
CA LYS A 209 9.75 7.61 12.77
C LYS A 209 9.27 6.16 12.74
N THR A 210 10.01 5.29 13.41
CA THR A 210 9.54 3.94 13.68
C THR A 210 8.45 3.98 14.77
N ARG A 211 7.42 3.16 14.61
CA ARG A 211 6.38 2.94 15.62
C ARG A 211 6.34 1.47 16.03
N ASP A 212 5.74 1.22 17.18
CA ASP A 212 5.51 -0.13 17.65
C ASP A 212 4.49 -0.86 16.78
N TRP A 213 4.67 -2.18 16.72
CA TRP A 213 3.83 -3.12 15.96
C TRP A 213 2.48 -3.40 16.60
#